data_AF-A0A6A4DCW7-F1
#
_entry.id   AF-A0A6A4DCW7-F1
#
_cell.length_a   1.000
_cell.length_b   1.000
_cell.length_c   1.000
_cell.angle_alpha   90.00
_cell.angle_beta   90.00
_cell.angle_gamma   90.00
#
_symmetry.space_group_name_H-M   'P 1'
#
loop_
_entity.id
_entity.type
_entity.pdbx_description
1 polymer ?
#
loop_
_entity_poly.entity_id
_entity_poly.type
_entity_poly.pdbx_seq_one_letter_code
_entity_poly.pdbx_strand_id
1 'polypeptide(L)'
;MAASSLSRGSYLLVFPEDLNGSITSPVYAKISNARGTSVTALLDADGDEWGPTVRLPRTTALGRKVDSTDAEGEKLGTWVRQAVCAKTDGHFRYGQVTGYSESNLIISTKSGPVETSKADICDSVYPVVAMVMGCHEFPLDSWSYDQLDEIHDAIMDRLLNPASTTATISVAQLMHGLLPEVSPAYDRMYTWIDPCTGKRPSLASACNQLRLLHRRREECSG
;
A
#
# COMPACT_ATOMS: atom_id res chain seq x y z
N MET A 1 14.32 14.61 25.53
CA MET A 1 14.11 13.62 24.45
C MET A 1 15.45 13.02 24.08
N ALA A 2 15.65 11.72 24.29
CA ALA A 2 16.90 11.07 23.89
C ALA A 2 17.01 11.10 22.36
N ALA A 3 18.13 11.59 21.82
CA ALA A 3 18.39 11.53 20.38
C ALA A 3 18.30 10.06 19.95
N SER A 4 17.45 9.74 18.98
CA SER A 4 17.36 8.38 18.47
C SER A 4 18.72 8.00 17.88
N SER A 5 19.46 7.14 18.56
CA SER A 5 20.77 6.69 18.09
C SER A 5 20.57 5.53 17.14
N LEU A 6 21.26 5.57 16.00
CA LEU A 6 21.35 4.45 15.06
C LEU A 6 22.54 3.59 15.51
N SER A 7 22.24 2.45 16.12
CA SER A 7 23.21 1.46 16.55
C SER A 7 23.08 0.18 15.72
N ARG A 8 24.18 -0.57 15.62
CA ARG A 8 24.16 -1.93 15.07
C ARG A 8 23.13 -2.77 15.83
N GLY A 9 22.32 -3.53 15.11
CA GLY A 9 21.23 -4.34 15.65
C GLY A 9 19.89 -3.62 15.80
N SER A 10 19.84 -2.29 15.65
CA SER A 10 18.56 -1.57 15.51
C SER A 10 17.88 -1.92 14.18
N TYR A 11 16.57 -1.71 14.12
CA TYR A 11 15.75 -1.96 12.93
C TYR A 11 15.34 -0.68 12.21
N LEU A 12 15.15 -0.80 10.90
CA LEU A 12 14.66 0.25 10.01
C LEU A 12 13.51 -0.31 9.16
N LEU A 13 12.56 0.56 8.80
CA LEU A 13 11.63 0.29 7.72
C LEU A 13 12.21 0.82 6.41
N VAL A 14 12.41 -0.07 5.43
CA VAL A 14 12.95 0.24 4.10
C VAL A 14 11.81 0.27 3.10
N PHE A 15 11.82 1.25 2.21
CA PHE A 15 10.77 1.43 1.21
C PHE A 15 11.23 1.01 -0.19
N PRO A 16 10.29 0.67 -1.10
CA PRO A 16 10.62 0.29 -2.47
C PRO A 16 11.58 1.21 -3.22
N GLU A 17 11.46 2.52 -3.06
CA GLU A 17 12.33 3.51 -3.72
C GLU A 17 13.80 3.42 -3.30
N ASP A 18 14.11 2.86 -2.12
CA ASP A 18 15.47 2.70 -1.62
C ASP A 18 16.22 1.56 -2.31
N LEU A 19 15.48 0.64 -2.92
CA LEU A 19 15.99 -0.54 -3.63
C LEU A 19 15.62 -0.49 -5.12
N ASN A 20 15.43 0.72 -5.67
CA ASN A 20 15.11 0.92 -7.08
C ASN A 20 13.88 0.10 -7.56
N GLY A 21 12.93 -0.18 -6.65
CA GLY A 21 11.73 -0.96 -6.95
C GLY A 21 11.92 -2.48 -7.00
N SER A 22 13.04 -3.02 -6.49
CA SER A 22 13.24 -4.48 -6.35
C SER A 22 12.28 -5.15 -5.36
N ILE A 23 11.66 -4.36 -4.48
CA ILE A 23 10.57 -4.78 -3.59
C ILE A 23 9.31 -3.99 -3.93
N THR A 24 8.14 -4.56 -3.65
CA THR A 24 6.83 -3.97 -3.97
C THR A 24 6.12 -3.35 -2.76
N SER A 25 6.53 -3.72 -1.55
CA SER A 25 6.04 -3.19 -0.27
C SER A 25 7.22 -2.85 0.65
N PRO A 26 7.01 -2.03 1.69
CA PRO A 26 8.04 -1.79 2.69
C PRO A 26 8.45 -3.08 3.40
N VAL A 27 9.71 -3.16 3.79
CA VAL A 27 10.30 -4.32 4.47
C VAL A 27 11.19 -3.87 5.61
N TYR A 28 11.31 -4.70 6.64
CA TYR A 28 12.21 -4.42 7.75
C TYR A 28 13.66 -4.74 7.39
N ALA A 29 14.60 -4.00 7.95
CA ALA A 29 16.02 -4.25 7.80
C ALA A 29 16.77 -4.02 9.11
N LYS A 30 17.75 -4.89 9.40
CA LYS A 30 18.59 -4.80 10.59
C LYS A 30 19.89 -4.08 10.28
N ILE A 31 20.20 -3.05 11.06
CA ILE A 31 21.43 -2.27 10.88
C ILE A 31 22.65 -3.12 11.17
N SER A 32 23.53 -3.29 10.18
CA SER A 32 24.82 -3.97 10.32
C SER A 32 25.96 -2.98 10.57
N ASN A 33 25.89 -1.77 10.01
CA ASN A 33 26.88 -0.71 10.18
C ASN A 33 26.23 0.69 10.15
N ALA A 34 26.58 1.54 11.11
CA ALA A 34 26.04 2.90 11.24
C ALA A 34 27.12 3.99 11.30
N ARG A 35 28.31 3.75 10.72
CA ARG A 35 29.44 4.70 10.74
C ARG A 35 29.30 5.77 9.65
N GLY A 36 29.64 7.01 9.99
CA GLY A 36 29.68 8.13 9.06
C GLY A 36 28.30 8.66 8.67
N THR A 37 28.15 9.08 7.41
CA THR A 37 26.94 9.74 6.88
C THR A 37 25.91 8.77 6.31
N SER A 38 26.21 7.46 6.27
CA SER A 38 25.31 6.43 5.75
C SER A 38 25.19 5.25 6.71
N VAL A 39 24.09 4.53 6.62
CA VAL A 39 23.81 3.29 7.35
C VAL A 39 23.71 2.16 6.35
N THR A 40 24.33 1.02 6.67
CA THR A 40 24.12 -0.24 5.97
C THR A 40 23.23 -1.13 6.82
N ALA A 41 22.18 -1.65 6.21
CA ALA A 41 21.25 -2.59 6.83
C ALA A 41 21.08 -3.83 5.95
N LEU A 42 20.81 -4.96 6.59
CA LEU A 42 20.48 -6.22 5.93
C LEU A 42 18.96 -6.35 5.93
N LEU A 43 18.37 -6.60 4.77
CA LEU A 43 16.93 -6.81 4.65
C LEU A 43 16.56 -8.10 5.38
N ASP A 44 15.46 -8.05 6.11
CA ASP A 44 14.83 -9.24 6.68
C ASP A 44 14.21 -10.03 5.52
N ALA A 45 14.85 -11.14 5.16
CA ALA A 45 14.31 -12.08 4.18
C ALA A 45 13.63 -13.21 4.95
N ASP A 46 12.55 -13.77 4.39
CA ASP A 46 11.83 -14.87 5.02
C ASP A 46 12.75 -16.09 5.19
N GLY A 47 13.24 -16.34 6.42
CA GLY A 47 14.10 -17.48 6.76
C GLY A 47 15.39 -17.12 7.51
N ASP A 48 16.32 -18.07 7.58
CA ASP A 48 17.63 -17.94 8.27
C ASP A 48 18.72 -17.25 7.40
N GLU A 49 18.41 -16.95 6.14
CA GLU A 49 19.36 -16.34 5.21
C GLU A 49 19.08 -14.83 5.09
N TRP A 50 20.05 -14.00 5.51
CA TRP A 50 19.91 -12.55 5.43
C TRP A 50 19.78 -12.08 3.98
N GLY A 51 18.79 -11.22 3.74
CA GLY A 51 18.51 -10.66 2.42
C GLY A 51 19.57 -9.65 1.94
N PRO A 52 19.32 -8.99 0.79
CA PRO A 52 20.24 -8.02 0.22
C PRO A 52 20.59 -6.89 1.22
N THR A 53 21.75 -6.28 1.03
CA THR A 53 22.12 -5.09 1.81
C THR A 53 21.55 -3.83 1.18
N VAL A 54 21.05 -2.92 2.02
CA VAL A 54 20.65 -1.57 1.62
C VAL A 54 21.56 -0.55 2.29
N ARG A 55 21.87 0.54 1.57
CA ARG A 55 22.64 1.66 2.08
C ARG A 55 21.82 2.93 2.05
N LEU A 56 21.53 3.50 3.21
CA LEU A 56 20.68 4.69 3.36
C LEU A 56 21.47 5.88 3.92
N PRO A 57 21.13 7.13 3.54
CA PRO A 57 21.60 8.31 4.25
C PRO A 57 21.20 8.26 5.72
N ARG A 58 22.06 8.73 6.62
CA ARG A 58 21.81 8.69 8.08
C ARG A 58 20.53 9.44 8.47
N THR A 59 20.25 10.57 7.82
CA THR A 59 19.03 11.36 8.03
C THR A 59 17.77 10.56 7.71
N THR A 60 17.78 9.84 6.59
CA THR A 60 16.68 8.94 6.19
C THR A 60 16.52 7.79 7.17
N ALA A 61 17.63 7.15 7.58
CA ALA A 61 17.59 6.05 8.54
C ALA A 61 17.06 6.49 9.91
N LEU A 62 17.37 7.71 10.37
CA LEU A 62 16.84 8.24 11.64
C LEU A 62 15.32 8.38 11.63
N GLY A 63 14.75 8.86 10.52
CA GLY A 63 13.30 9.03 10.36
C GLY A 63 12.54 7.73 10.15
N ARG A 64 13.24 6.61 9.89
CA ARG A 64 12.63 5.30 9.61
C ARG A 64 13.03 4.23 10.63
N LYS A 65 13.61 4.64 11.76
CA LYS A 65 13.94 3.74 12.86
C LYS A 65 12.65 3.23 13.49
N VAL A 66 12.59 1.92 13.69
CA VAL A 66 11.46 1.22 14.31
C VAL A 66 11.93 0.46 15.54
N ASP A 67 11.00 0.12 16.43
CA ASP A 67 11.29 -0.74 17.57
C ASP A 67 11.53 -2.19 17.12
N SER A 68 12.32 -2.92 17.88
CA SER A 68 12.48 -4.36 17.71
C SER A 68 11.17 -5.13 17.82
N THR A 69 10.26 -4.72 18.71
CA THR A 69 8.97 -5.38 18.89
C THR A 69 8.08 -5.27 17.64
N ASP A 70 8.15 -4.15 16.93
CA ASP A 70 7.45 -3.96 15.66
C ASP A 70 8.08 -4.80 14.54
N ALA A 71 9.41 -4.76 14.42
CA ALA A 71 10.14 -5.48 13.38
C ALA A 71 10.09 -7.01 13.51
N GLU A 72 10.02 -7.54 14.73
CA GLU A 72 9.99 -8.97 15.02
C GLU A 72 8.57 -9.50 15.30
N GLY A 73 7.59 -8.61 15.50
CA GLY A 73 6.21 -8.94 15.83
C GLY A 73 5.28 -9.02 14.62
N GLU A 74 4.16 -8.29 14.67
CA GLU A 74 3.12 -8.32 13.62
C GLU A 74 3.53 -7.66 12.30
N LYS A 75 4.67 -6.95 12.30
CA LYS A 75 5.28 -6.31 11.13
C LYS A 75 4.33 -5.35 10.43
N LEU A 76 3.60 -4.53 11.20
CA LEU A 76 2.56 -3.61 10.68
C LEU A 76 3.11 -2.58 9.68
N GLY A 77 4.38 -2.22 9.79
CA GLY A 77 5.07 -1.34 8.84
C GLY A 77 5.10 -1.87 7.40
N THR A 78 5.00 -3.19 7.18
CA THR A 78 4.92 -3.78 5.83
C THR A 78 3.64 -3.41 5.08
N TRP A 79 2.59 -3.00 5.81
CA TRP A 79 1.31 -2.58 5.24
C TRP A 79 1.33 -1.15 4.75
N VAL A 80 2.32 -0.34 5.12
CA VAL A 80 2.36 1.08 4.76
C VAL A 80 2.38 1.24 3.23
N ARG A 81 1.48 2.10 2.72
CA ARG A 81 1.13 2.33 1.31
C ARG A 81 0.34 1.21 0.63
N GLN A 82 -0.01 0.12 1.30
CA GLN A 82 -0.90 -0.88 0.72
C GLN A 82 -2.33 -0.35 0.61
N ALA A 83 -2.97 -0.73 -0.49
CA ALA A 83 -4.39 -0.50 -0.74
C ALA A 83 -5.17 -1.61 -0.06
N VAL A 84 -6.17 -1.27 0.75
CA VAL A 84 -6.88 -2.26 1.58
C VAL A 84 -8.39 -2.06 1.56
N CYS A 85 -9.10 -3.16 1.81
CA CYS A 85 -10.49 -3.17 2.22
C CYS A 85 -10.54 -3.56 3.71
N ALA A 86 -11.22 -2.77 4.54
CA ALA A 86 -11.34 -3.00 5.97
C ALA A 86 -12.79 -2.90 6.44
N LYS A 87 -13.12 -3.64 7.51
CA LYS A 87 -14.40 -3.53 8.22
C LYS A 87 -14.27 -2.44 9.28
N THR A 88 -15.02 -1.35 9.16
CA THR A 88 -15.03 -0.29 10.17
C THR A 88 -16.41 0.33 10.29
N ASP A 89 -16.87 0.54 11.53
CA ASP A 89 -18.16 1.17 11.85
C ASP A 89 -19.35 0.52 11.11
N GLY A 90 -19.36 -0.80 10.97
CA GLY A 90 -20.44 -1.52 10.29
C GLY A 90 -20.41 -1.40 8.76
N HIS A 91 -19.31 -0.96 8.15
CA HIS A 91 -19.15 -0.82 6.70
C HIS A 91 -17.85 -1.47 6.21
N PHE A 92 -17.82 -1.93 4.96
CA PHE A 92 -16.56 -2.09 4.23
C PHE A 92 -16.09 -0.72 3.73
N ARG A 93 -14.84 -0.38 4.07
CA ARG A 93 -14.20 0.85 3.65
C ARG A 93 -12.92 0.55 2.88
N TYR A 94 -12.75 1.25 1.77
CA TYR A 94 -11.56 1.18 0.95
C TYR A 94 -10.68 2.39 1.19
N GLY A 95 -9.37 2.15 1.21
CA GLY A 95 -8.39 3.20 1.39
C GLY A 95 -6.97 2.71 1.24
N GLN A 96 -6.04 3.55 1.69
CA GLN A 96 -4.62 3.25 1.73
C GLN A 96 -4.10 3.33 3.14
N VAL A 97 -3.30 2.35 3.56
CA VAL A 97 -2.57 2.43 4.82
C VAL A 97 -1.52 3.53 4.72
N THR A 98 -1.61 4.55 5.56
CA THR A 98 -0.71 5.72 5.55
C THR A 98 0.25 5.72 6.74
N GLY A 99 -0.03 4.92 7.75
CA GLY A 99 0.78 4.76 8.94
C GLY A 99 0.24 3.63 9.80
N TYR A 100 0.83 3.48 10.97
CA TYR A 100 0.45 2.48 11.95
C TYR A 100 0.86 2.96 13.35
N SER A 101 0.22 2.38 14.36
CA SER A 101 0.56 2.50 15.78
C SER A 101 1.08 1.16 16.29
N GLU A 102 1.15 0.97 17.61
CA GLU A 102 1.65 -0.29 18.19
C GLU A 102 0.82 -1.52 17.77
N SER A 103 -0.49 -1.37 17.58
CA SER A 103 -1.40 -2.49 17.25
C SER A 103 -2.36 -2.24 16.09
N ASN A 104 -2.48 -0.99 15.61
CA ASN A 104 -3.48 -0.62 14.62
C ASN A 104 -2.85 -0.01 13.37
N LEU A 105 -3.47 -0.25 12.23
CA LEU A 105 -3.17 0.40 10.96
C LEU A 105 -3.99 1.69 10.84
N ILE A 106 -3.40 2.74 10.26
CA ILE A 106 -4.07 4.00 9.95
C ILE A 106 -4.39 4.02 8.45
N ILE A 107 -5.67 3.87 8.11
CA ILE A 107 -6.16 3.85 6.73
C ILE A 107 -6.71 5.22 6.37
N SER A 108 -6.18 5.85 5.32
CA SER A 108 -6.77 7.04 4.73
C SER A 108 -7.94 6.64 3.84
N THR A 109 -9.17 6.96 4.28
CA THR A 109 -10.41 6.75 3.54
C THR A 109 -10.95 8.09 2.99
N LYS A 110 -12.02 8.06 2.18
CA LYS A 110 -12.72 9.27 1.69
C LYS A 110 -13.28 10.10 2.84
N SER A 111 -13.75 9.43 3.89
CA SER A 111 -14.33 10.06 5.08
C SER A 111 -13.28 10.55 6.08
N GLY A 112 -12.00 10.33 5.79
CA GLY A 112 -10.87 10.69 6.64
C GLY A 112 -10.03 9.48 7.08
N PRO A 113 -8.97 9.72 7.88
CA PRO A 113 -8.17 8.64 8.46
C PRO A 113 -8.98 7.85 9.48
N VAL A 114 -8.83 6.54 9.44
CA VAL A 114 -9.47 5.57 10.34
C VAL A 114 -8.40 4.66 10.92
N GLU A 115 -8.42 4.43 12.23
CA GLU A 115 -7.59 3.41 12.88
C GLU A 115 -8.35 2.10 12.94
N THR A 116 -7.70 1.02 12.52
CA THR A 116 -8.30 -0.32 12.52
C THR A 116 -7.27 -1.38 12.90
N SER A 117 -7.73 -2.46 13.53
CA SER A 117 -6.87 -3.62 13.77
C SER A 117 -6.52 -4.32 12.46
N LYS A 118 -5.36 -4.97 12.41
CA LYS A 118 -5.00 -5.87 11.30
C LYS A 118 -6.05 -6.97 11.09
N ALA A 119 -6.69 -7.44 12.16
CA ALA A 119 -7.74 -8.46 12.09
C ALA A 119 -9.01 -8.00 11.37
N ASP A 120 -9.23 -6.69 11.29
CA ASP A 120 -10.39 -6.09 10.61
C ASP A 120 -10.11 -5.78 9.12
N ILE A 121 -8.87 -6.00 8.66
CA ILE A 121 -8.53 -5.94 7.25
C ILE A 121 -9.07 -7.20 6.57
N CYS A 122 -9.92 -7.01 5.56
CA CYS A 122 -10.41 -8.11 4.73
C CYS A 122 -9.31 -8.62 3.81
N ASP A 123 -8.73 -7.73 3.03
CA ASP A 123 -7.65 -8.06 2.11
C ASP A 123 -6.88 -6.81 1.64
N SER A 124 -5.69 -7.04 1.10
CA SER A 124 -4.98 -6.11 0.25
C SER A 124 -5.59 -6.14 -1.16
N VAL A 125 -6.04 -5.00 -1.65
CA VAL A 125 -6.67 -4.88 -2.97
C VAL A 125 -5.74 -4.16 -3.95
N TYR A 126 -6.12 -4.11 -5.23
CA TYR A 126 -5.40 -3.26 -6.18
C TYR A 126 -5.67 -1.77 -5.88
N PRO A 127 -4.67 -0.87 -6.02
CA PRO A 127 -4.86 0.57 -5.88
C PRO A 127 -6.07 1.14 -6.63
N VAL A 128 -6.31 0.73 -7.88
CA VAL A 128 -7.48 1.16 -8.66
C VAL A 128 -8.78 0.69 -8.04
N VAL A 129 -8.83 -0.54 -7.54
CA VAL A 129 -10.00 -1.06 -6.84
C VAL A 129 -10.28 -0.20 -5.62
N ALA A 130 -9.28 0.05 -4.77
CA ALA A 130 -9.46 0.89 -3.58
C ALA A 130 -9.91 2.33 -3.93
N MET A 131 -9.33 2.91 -4.97
CA MET A 131 -9.69 4.25 -5.46
C MET A 131 -11.14 4.32 -5.93
N VAL A 132 -11.56 3.34 -6.73
CA VAL A 132 -12.87 3.32 -7.36
C VAL A 132 -13.96 2.93 -6.35
N MET A 133 -13.73 1.85 -5.61
CA MET A 133 -14.66 1.36 -4.59
C MET A 133 -14.76 2.34 -3.40
N GLY A 134 -13.66 3.02 -3.03
CA GLY A 134 -13.65 4.01 -1.93
C GLY A 134 -14.54 5.24 -2.15
N CYS A 135 -15.06 5.44 -3.37
CA CYS A 135 -16.06 6.46 -3.61
C CYS A 135 -17.44 6.11 -3.03
N HIS A 136 -17.66 4.85 -2.65
CA HIS A 136 -18.93 4.28 -2.20
C HIS A 136 -18.84 3.85 -0.73
N GLU A 137 -20.01 3.64 -0.12
CA GLU A 137 -20.15 3.06 1.21
C GLU A 137 -20.87 1.71 1.08
N PHE A 138 -20.35 0.70 1.76
CA PHE A 138 -20.85 -0.68 1.67
C PHE A 138 -21.21 -1.19 3.08
N PRO A 139 -22.46 -1.04 3.51
CA PRO A 139 -22.91 -1.55 4.81
C PRO A 139 -22.73 -3.07 4.93
N LEU A 140 -22.22 -3.55 6.07
CA LEU A 140 -21.99 -4.98 6.33
C LEU A 140 -23.29 -5.81 6.42
N ASP A 141 -24.44 -5.16 6.63
CA ASP A 141 -25.75 -5.80 6.67
C ASP A 141 -26.33 -6.07 5.27
N SER A 142 -25.82 -5.38 4.25
CA SER A 142 -26.33 -5.35 2.89
C SER A 142 -25.37 -5.98 1.88
N TRP A 143 -24.08 -6.01 2.21
CA TRP A 143 -23.01 -6.53 1.35
C TRP A 143 -22.21 -7.60 2.07
N SER A 144 -21.77 -8.63 1.33
CA SER A 144 -20.70 -9.53 1.76
C SER A 144 -19.37 -9.12 1.12
N TYR A 145 -18.26 -9.58 1.69
CA TYR A 145 -16.95 -9.36 1.07
C TYR A 145 -16.84 -10.09 -0.28
N ASP A 146 -17.38 -11.31 -0.39
CA ASP A 146 -17.35 -12.09 -1.63
C ASP A 146 -18.04 -11.36 -2.80
N GLN A 147 -19.15 -10.67 -2.54
CA GLN A 147 -19.82 -9.84 -3.56
C GLN A 147 -18.96 -8.65 -3.99
N LEU A 148 -18.17 -8.09 -3.08
CA LEU A 148 -17.26 -7.00 -3.40
C LEU A 148 -16.05 -7.53 -4.18
N ASP A 149 -15.56 -8.71 -3.85
CA ASP A 149 -14.45 -9.39 -4.53
C ASP A 149 -14.79 -9.67 -6.01
N GLU A 150 -16.01 -10.14 -6.29
CA GLU A 150 -16.51 -10.28 -7.67
C GLU A 150 -16.50 -8.95 -8.45
N ILE A 151 -16.75 -7.82 -7.77
CA ILE A 151 -16.66 -6.49 -8.37
C ILE A 151 -15.19 -6.09 -8.58
N HIS A 152 -14.27 -6.50 -7.70
CA HIS A 152 -12.83 -6.25 -7.87
C HIS A 152 -12.33 -6.92 -9.14
N ASP A 153 -12.69 -8.19 -9.33
CA ASP A 153 -12.35 -8.95 -10.54
C ASP A 153 -12.92 -8.30 -11.79
N ALA A 154 -14.21 -7.92 -11.77
CA ALA A 154 -14.84 -7.25 -12.90
C ALA A 154 -14.18 -5.90 -13.26
N ILE A 155 -13.71 -5.13 -12.26
CA ILE A 155 -12.95 -3.89 -12.48
C ILE A 155 -11.60 -4.20 -13.13
N MET A 156 -10.88 -5.20 -12.61
CA MET A 156 -9.57 -5.58 -13.11
C MET A 156 -9.65 -6.13 -14.54
N ASP A 157 -10.61 -7.01 -14.82
CA ASP A 157 -10.87 -7.56 -16.16
C ASP A 157 -11.11 -6.46 -17.19
N ARG A 158 -11.93 -5.45 -16.84
CA ARG A 158 -12.18 -4.30 -17.73
C ARG A 158 -10.94 -3.46 -17.95
N LEU A 159 -10.12 -3.27 -16.92
CA LEU A 159 -8.90 -2.45 -17.00
C LEU A 159 -7.81 -3.12 -17.85
N LEU A 160 -7.72 -4.45 -17.76
CA LEU A 160 -6.73 -5.28 -18.45
C LEU A 160 -7.18 -5.72 -19.84
N ASN A 161 -8.46 -5.59 -20.17
CA ASN A 161 -8.99 -6.01 -21.47
C ASN A 161 -8.28 -5.28 -22.63
N PRO A 162 -7.56 -5.99 -23.52
CA PRO A 162 -6.82 -5.38 -24.62
C PRO A 162 -7.72 -4.74 -25.69
N ALA A 163 -9.01 -5.07 -25.74
CA ALA A 163 -9.98 -4.44 -26.63
C ALA A 163 -10.39 -3.02 -26.18
N SER A 164 -10.04 -2.62 -24.96
CA SER A 164 -10.16 -1.24 -24.47
C SER A 164 -9.10 -0.35 -25.13
N THR A 165 -9.30 -0.08 -26.41
CA THR A 165 -8.39 0.61 -27.33
C THR A 165 -8.18 2.11 -27.03
N THR A 166 -8.77 2.62 -25.95
CA THR A 166 -8.62 4.01 -25.51
C THR A 166 -7.56 4.11 -24.41
N ALA A 167 -6.58 5.00 -24.62
CA ALA A 167 -5.47 5.26 -23.70
C ALA A 167 -5.90 5.66 -22.27
N THR A 168 -7.17 5.98 -22.04
CA THR A 168 -7.75 6.37 -20.75
C THR A 168 -9.17 5.83 -20.64
N ILE A 169 -9.37 4.74 -19.88
CA ILE A 169 -10.71 4.31 -19.45
C ILE A 169 -11.11 5.24 -18.31
N SER A 170 -12.27 5.89 -18.42
CA SER A 170 -12.80 6.71 -17.32
C SER A 170 -13.30 5.83 -16.18
N VAL A 171 -13.26 6.33 -14.93
CA VAL A 171 -13.80 5.58 -13.78
C VAL A 171 -15.29 5.26 -13.96
N ALA A 172 -16.05 6.17 -14.58
CA ALA A 172 -17.45 5.92 -14.92
C ALA A 172 -17.63 4.72 -15.85
N GLN A 173 -16.75 4.54 -16.85
CA GLN A 173 -16.77 3.37 -17.72
C GLN A 173 -16.35 2.09 -17.01
N LEU A 174 -15.36 2.15 -16.10
CA LEU A 174 -15.00 0.99 -15.27
C LEU A 174 -16.19 0.52 -14.43
N MET A 175 -16.99 1.44 -13.92
CA MET A 175 -18.09 1.15 -12.99
C MET A 175 -19.45 0.93 -13.64
N HIS A 176 -19.57 1.16 -14.95
CA HIS A 176 -20.85 1.07 -15.64
C HIS A 176 -21.48 -0.33 -15.46
N GLY A 177 -22.66 -0.37 -14.85
CA GLY A 177 -23.39 -1.61 -14.57
C GLY A 177 -22.83 -2.48 -13.43
N LEU A 178 -21.80 -2.03 -12.70
CA LEU A 178 -21.26 -2.74 -11.52
C LEU A 178 -21.79 -2.16 -10.20
N LEU A 179 -21.89 -0.84 -10.09
CA LEU A 179 -22.46 -0.15 -8.93
C LEU A 179 -23.44 0.94 -9.39
N PRO A 180 -24.37 1.39 -8.52
CA PRO A 180 -25.22 2.54 -8.79
C PRO A 180 -24.36 3.76 -9.16
N GLU A 181 -24.76 4.53 -10.18
CA GLU A 181 -23.98 5.68 -10.65
C GLU A 181 -23.78 6.71 -9.53
N VAL A 182 -22.52 6.99 -9.18
CA VAL A 182 -22.17 8.08 -8.27
C VAL A 182 -21.64 9.29 -9.04
N SER A 183 -22.17 10.46 -8.64
CA SER A 183 -21.80 11.81 -9.07
C SER A 183 -20.28 12.05 -8.97
N PRO A 184 -19.66 12.84 -9.89
CA PRO A 184 -18.21 12.89 -10.06
C PRO A 184 -17.55 13.73 -8.97
N ALA A 185 -17.45 13.18 -7.75
CA ALA A 185 -16.56 13.68 -6.72
C ALA A 185 -15.16 13.03 -6.81
N TYR A 186 -14.76 12.57 -8.00
CA TYR A 186 -13.43 12.04 -8.27
C TYR A 186 -12.32 13.10 -8.05
N ASP A 187 -12.67 14.38 -8.07
CA ASP A 187 -11.72 15.49 -7.90
C ASP A 187 -11.32 15.72 -6.43
N ARG A 188 -12.06 15.13 -5.47
CA ARG A 188 -11.66 15.06 -4.06
C ARG A 188 -10.86 13.81 -3.74
N MET A 189 -10.49 13.01 -4.75
CA MET A 189 -9.82 11.75 -4.50
C MET A 189 -8.47 11.98 -3.85
N TYR A 190 -8.42 11.55 -2.58
CA TYR A 190 -7.32 10.85 -1.93
C TYR A 190 -5.93 11.38 -2.25
N THR A 191 -5.23 11.85 -1.24
CA THR A 191 -3.77 11.93 -1.30
C THR A 191 -3.20 10.51 -1.35
N TRP A 192 -3.20 9.90 -2.53
CA TRP A 192 -2.63 8.59 -2.78
C TRP A 192 -1.12 8.69 -2.77
N ILE A 193 -0.46 7.75 -2.10
CA ILE A 193 0.99 7.60 -2.14
C ILE A 193 1.27 6.42 -3.03
N ASP A 194 1.99 6.62 -4.12
CA ASP A 194 2.44 5.53 -4.97
C ASP A 194 3.25 4.52 -4.14
N PRO A 195 2.84 3.23 -4.08
CA PRO A 195 3.50 2.24 -3.24
C PRO A 195 4.99 2.08 -3.56
N CYS A 196 5.36 2.16 -4.83
CA CYS A 196 6.70 1.89 -5.34
C CYS A 196 7.67 3.08 -5.24
N THR A 197 7.15 4.30 -5.27
CA THR A 197 7.98 5.52 -5.39
C THR A 197 7.82 6.49 -4.23
N GLY A 198 6.77 6.33 -3.41
CA GLY A 198 6.44 7.25 -2.33
C GLY A 198 5.95 8.63 -2.81
N LYS A 199 5.82 8.83 -4.12
CA LYS A 199 5.31 10.08 -4.71
C LYS A 199 3.80 10.12 -4.65
N ARG A 200 3.21 11.31 -4.82
CA ARG A 200 1.75 11.48 -4.92
C ARG A 200 1.35 11.63 -6.38
N PRO A 201 0.94 10.55 -7.07
CA PRO A 201 0.49 10.63 -8.45
C PRO A 201 -0.90 11.27 -8.53
N SER A 202 -1.21 11.90 -9.67
CA SER A 202 -2.61 12.13 -10.05
C SER A 202 -3.28 10.82 -10.46
N LEU A 203 -4.61 10.74 -10.41
CA LEU A 203 -5.39 9.53 -10.76
C LEU A 203 -5.00 8.93 -12.13
N ALA A 204 -4.77 9.79 -13.13
CA ALA A 204 -4.34 9.37 -14.46
C ALA A 204 -2.94 8.72 -14.46
N SER A 205 -2.04 9.16 -13.59
CA SER A 205 -0.71 8.55 -13.41
C SER A 205 -0.82 7.20 -12.69
N ALA A 206 -1.72 7.08 -11.71
CA ALA A 206 -1.94 5.82 -10.98
C ALA A 206 -2.49 4.70 -11.89
N CYS A 207 -3.47 5.01 -12.76
CA CYS A 207 -4.00 4.04 -13.73
C CYS A 207 -2.93 3.57 -14.74
N ASN A 208 -2.06 4.46 -15.20
CA ASN A 208 -0.95 4.10 -16.09
C ASN A 208 0.12 3.28 -15.37
N GLN A 209 0.41 3.58 -14.10
CA GLN A 209 1.34 2.79 -13.29
C GLN A 209 0.81 1.38 -12.99
N LEU A 210 -0.49 1.21 -12.74
CA LEU A 210 -1.09 -0.11 -12.54
C LEU A 210 -0.95 -1.01 -13.77
N ARG A 211 -1.17 -0.48 -14.97
CA ARG A 211 -0.94 -1.23 -16.23
C ARG A 211 0.52 -1.63 -16.39
N LEU A 212 1.46 -0.77 -15.97
CA LEU A 212 2.90 -1.07 -16.01
C LEU A 212 3.31 -2.10 -14.94
N LEU A 213 2.73 -2.04 -13.75
CA LEU A 213 2.98 -2.98 -12.65
C LEU A 213 2.41 -4.37 -12.95
N HIS A 214 1.23 -4.45 -13.57
CA HIS A 214 0.66 -5.72 -14.02
C HIS A 214 1.58 -6.40 -15.04
N ARG A 215 2.04 -5.66 -16.05
CA ARG A 215 2.97 -6.17 -17.06
C ARG A 215 4.27 -6.70 -16.44
N ARG A 216 4.83 -5.99 -15.45
CA ARG A 216 6.04 -6.45 -14.75
C ARG A 216 5.81 -7.68 -13.86
N ARG A 217 4.61 -7.82 -13.27
CA ARG A 217 4.27 -8.99 -12.45
C ARG A 217 4.12 -10.25 -13.30
N GLU A 218 3.58 -10.12 -14.51
CA GLU A 218 3.52 -11.20 -15.51
C GLU A 218 4.92 -11.57 -16.01
N GLU A 219 5.81 -10.61 -16.24
CA GLU A 219 7.20 -10.85 -16.67
C GLU A 219 8.07 -11.53 -15.59
N CYS A 220 7.75 -11.39 -14.30
CA CYS A 220 8.46 -12.06 -13.20
C CYS A 220 7.88 -13.43 -12.82
N SER A 221 6.73 -13.82 -13.37
CA SER A 221 6.07 -15.11 -13.11
C SER A 221 6.24 -16.12 -14.26
N GLY A 222 7.10 -15.81 -15.24
CA GLY A 222 7.46 -16.65 -16.38
C GLY A 222 8.86 -17.26 -16.27
#